data_AF-A0A376EBQ4-F1
#
_entry.id   AF-A0A376EBQ4-F1
#
_cell.length_a   1.000
_cell.length_b   1.000
_cell.length_c   1.000
_cell.angle_alpha   90.00
_cell.angle_beta   90.00
_cell.angle_gamma   90.00
#
_symmetry.space_group_name_H-M   'P 1'
#
loop_
_entity.id
_entity.type
_entity.pdbx_description
1 polymer ?
#
loop_
_entity_poly.entity_id
_entity_poly.type
_entity_poly.pdbx_seq_one_letter_code
_entity_poly.pdbx_strand_id
1 'polypeptide(L)'
;MMKHFIAFFALMTSSLIFGQVGINTSKPNPKSGLHVSERNDPSSTAAPDRFNGLIIQRYTTAERATIAPGAAENGLTIYNTSTSCYNVWNWNSGTGTGSWTALCGEKQGLVEFIDCNSIKVVGKYVTDKPLSVQTVHIEVPVKVTQLGSYSYTTNTVNGVTFTAQGTFVNLGPQTVNLYPTAITATPAGGVFNYSVTVSPTAAGSSGIICNNVPVSFINRAGATMKIVNVSGSDGSSLVTGTNSSGLVYQWLTGINTIGASNSALSYSGTADIQIVNVSLNSLAALEDALEGASGITVGANNGISAGFANVIKEWNESTGGFIINYADSVSESGLADVLKFYVENGSTTDGILNTNVNSLPQIFSTGQPFNISSGLNIGYDGANAGQISTSQGTNFINVGTRRGGVIDLTRNIIMFGDKFGDGPATSTGPKQNFARVLCDVFAYFIKEAPVY
;
A
#
# COMPACT_ATOMS: atom_id res chain seq x y z
N MET A 1 38.64 -48.27 -76.33
CA MET A 1 37.58 -48.27 -75.31
C MET A 1 37.90 -47.43 -74.07
N MET A 2 39.16 -47.25 -73.65
CA MET A 2 39.53 -46.46 -72.46
C MET A 2 39.12 -44.98 -72.46
N LYS A 3 39.12 -44.30 -73.63
CA LYS A 3 38.82 -42.85 -73.70
C LYS A 3 37.36 -42.50 -73.36
N HIS A 4 36.43 -43.42 -73.59
CA HIS A 4 35.00 -43.19 -73.30
C HIS A 4 34.66 -43.49 -71.84
N PHE A 5 35.45 -44.33 -71.18
CA PHE A 5 35.28 -44.67 -69.77
C PHE A 5 35.69 -43.51 -68.83
N ILE A 6 36.75 -42.78 -69.21
CA ILE A 6 37.21 -41.59 -68.48
C ILE A 6 36.18 -40.45 -68.60
N ALA A 7 35.57 -40.28 -69.77
CA ALA A 7 34.52 -39.28 -69.96
C ALA A 7 33.26 -39.57 -69.12
N PHE A 8 32.89 -40.85 -68.96
CA PHE A 8 31.76 -41.26 -68.14
C PHE A 8 32.00 -41.02 -66.64
N PHE A 9 33.24 -41.24 -66.16
CA PHE A 9 33.60 -40.98 -64.76
C PHE A 9 33.65 -39.47 -64.44
N ALA A 10 34.09 -38.65 -65.40
CA ALA A 10 34.11 -37.19 -65.27
C ALA A 10 32.69 -36.56 -65.23
N LEU A 11 31.70 -37.18 -65.89
CA LEU A 11 30.30 -36.77 -65.81
C LEU A 11 29.58 -37.21 -64.53
N MET A 12 30.05 -38.26 -63.85
CA MET A 12 29.51 -38.71 -62.56
C MET A 12 30.02 -37.88 -61.37
N THR A 13 31.11 -37.13 -61.52
CA THR A 13 31.65 -36.25 -60.47
C THR A 13 30.98 -34.86 -60.42
N SER A 14 30.21 -34.47 -61.42
CA SER A 14 29.52 -33.17 -61.45
C SER A 14 28.21 -33.14 -60.65
N SER A 15 27.75 -34.27 -60.10
CA SER A 15 26.51 -34.38 -59.32
C SER A 15 26.67 -34.28 -57.80
N LEU A 16 27.88 -33.97 -57.29
CA LEU A 16 28.15 -33.78 -55.85
C LEU A 16 28.37 -32.32 -55.43
N ILE A 17 27.86 -31.36 -56.19
CA ILE A 17 28.01 -29.94 -55.83
C ILE A 17 26.89 -29.56 -54.85
N PHE A 18 27.20 -29.57 -53.55
CA PHE A 18 26.42 -28.85 -52.55
C PHE A 18 26.50 -27.35 -52.87
N GLY A 19 25.42 -26.80 -53.42
CA GLY A 19 25.29 -25.37 -53.66
C GLY A 19 25.11 -24.61 -52.35
N GLN A 20 26.21 -24.33 -51.64
CA GLN A 20 26.18 -23.34 -50.56
C GLN A 20 26.10 -21.95 -51.22
N VAL A 21 24.92 -21.36 -51.21
CA VAL A 21 24.69 -19.99 -51.70
C VAL A 21 25.22 -19.00 -50.68
N GLY A 22 26.42 -18.44 -50.93
CA GLY A 22 26.76 -17.14 -50.37
C GLY A 22 25.98 -16.07 -51.12
N ILE A 23 25.25 -15.21 -50.40
CA ILE A 23 24.66 -14.02 -51.02
C ILE A 23 25.83 -13.14 -51.48
N ASN A 24 25.93 -12.89 -52.79
CA ASN A 24 26.96 -12.08 -53.44
C ASN A 24 28.41 -12.58 -53.34
N THR A 25 28.66 -13.82 -52.93
CA THR A 25 29.99 -14.45 -52.98
C THR A 25 29.90 -15.95 -53.24
N SER A 26 30.75 -16.45 -54.15
CA SER A 26 30.90 -17.89 -54.42
C SER A 26 31.83 -18.60 -53.44
N LYS A 27 32.38 -17.87 -52.46
CA LYS A 27 33.32 -18.37 -51.44
C LYS A 27 32.82 -18.04 -50.03
N PRO A 28 31.66 -18.59 -49.60
CA PRO A 28 31.21 -18.42 -48.22
C PRO A 28 32.24 -19.00 -47.24
N ASN A 29 32.37 -18.38 -46.06
CA ASN A 29 33.24 -18.92 -45.04
C ASN A 29 32.73 -20.33 -44.64
N PRO A 30 33.59 -21.36 -44.63
CA PRO A 30 33.15 -22.74 -44.40
C PRO A 30 32.57 -23.00 -42.99
N LYS A 31 32.59 -22.00 -42.09
CA LYS A 31 32.04 -22.09 -40.73
C LYS A 31 30.84 -21.17 -40.46
N SER A 32 30.26 -20.52 -41.47
CA SER A 32 29.14 -19.60 -41.25
C SER A 32 27.77 -20.28 -41.44
N GLY A 33 26.86 -20.09 -40.49
CA GLY A 33 25.42 -20.40 -40.66
C GLY A 33 24.66 -19.31 -41.45
N LEU A 34 25.10 -18.05 -41.32
CA LEU A 34 24.79 -16.91 -42.20
C LEU A 34 26.01 -15.99 -42.25
N HIS A 35 26.57 -15.76 -43.44
CA HIS A 35 27.73 -14.90 -43.68
C HIS A 35 27.30 -13.66 -44.45
N VAL A 36 27.35 -12.50 -43.79
CA VAL A 36 27.21 -11.20 -44.47
C VAL A 36 28.59 -10.56 -44.45
N SER A 37 29.34 -10.76 -45.53
CA SER A 37 30.59 -10.05 -45.78
C SER A 37 30.28 -8.80 -46.60
N GLU A 38 30.76 -7.66 -46.14
CA GLU A 38 30.69 -6.38 -46.86
C GLU A 38 31.77 -6.24 -47.95
N ARG A 39 32.70 -7.22 -48.04
CA ARG A 39 33.74 -7.24 -49.08
C ARG A 39 33.33 -8.07 -50.27
N ASN A 40 33.52 -7.52 -51.47
CA ASN A 40 33.48 -8.25 -52.74
C ASN A 40 34.56 -9.36 -52.79
N ASP A 41 35.69 -9.15 -52.07
CA ASP A 41 36.71 -10.16 -51.76
C ASP A 41 37.16 -10.04 -50.28
N PRO A 42 36.85 -11.03 -49.42
CA PRO A 42 37.22 -11.03 -48.01
C PRO A 42 38.72 -10.87 -47.73
N SER A 43 39.59 -11.18 -48.69
CA SER A 43 41.06 -11.16 -48.55
C SER A 43 41.74 -9.81 -48.86
N SER A 44 41.00 -8.81 -49.35
CA SER A 44 41.56 -7.51 -49.76
C SER A 44 41.72 -6.53 -48.59
N THR A 45 42.91 -5.97 -48.39
CA THR A 45 43.22 -4.98 -47.34
C THR A 45 43.01 -3.52 -47.78
N ALA A 46 42.53 -3.27 -49.00
CA ALA A 46 42.60 -1.95 -49.63
C ALA A 46 41.44 -0.97 -49.32
N ALA A 47 40.37 -1.39 -48.63
CA ALA A 47 39.25 -0.52 -48.26
C ALA A 47 38.59 -0.97 -46.94
N PRO A 48 38.87 -0.34 -45.78
CA PRO A 48 38.19 -0.66 -44.53
C PRO A 48 36.91 0.17 -44.34
N ASP A 49 35.78 -0.46 -44.67
CA ASP A 49 34.50 -0.55 -43.95
C ASP A 49 34.19 0.53 -42.89
N ARG A 50 33.36 1.53 -43.24
CA ARG A 50 32.98 2.62 -42.31
C ARG A 50 31.52 2.67 -41.85
N PHE A 51 30.58 1.84 -42.37
CA PHE A 51 29.14 2.08 -42.13
C PHE A 51 28.15 0.87 -41.99
N ASN A 52 28.55 -0.38 -41.75
CA ASN A 52 27.59 -1.50 -41.68
C ASN A 52 27.46 -2.19 -40.31
N GLY A 53 26.36 -2.93 -40.11
CA GLY A 53 26.02 -3.63 -38.86
C GLY A 53 25.47 -5.06 -39.06
N LEU A 54 25.32 -5.80 -37.96
CA LEU A 54 24.90 -7.22 -37.92
C LEU A 54 23.41 -7.35 -37.62
N ILE A 55 22.66 -8.09 -38.45
CA ILE A 55 21.29 -8.53 -38.15
C ILE A 55 21.34 -9.99 -37.66
N ILE A 56 21.06 -10.20 -36.37
CA ILE A 56 20.94 -11.55 -35.78
C ILE A 56 19.57 -12.17 -36.07
N GLN A 57 19.41 -13.46 -35.77
CA GLN A 57 18.16 -14.19 -35.97
C GLN A 57 17.01 -13.57 -35.16
N ARG A 58 15.85 -13.37 -35.82
CA ARG A 58 14.72 -12.61 -35.29
C ARG A 58 13.50 -13.52 -35.14
N TYR A 59 12.84 -13.49 -33.98
CA TYR A 59 11.68 -14.32 -33.67
C TYR A 59 10.64 -13.53 -32.88
N THR A 60 9.36 -13.87 -32.98
CA THR A 60 8.34 -13.43 -32.02
C THR A 60 8.53 -14.15 -30.67
N THR A 61 7.87 -13.68 -29.61
CA THR A 61 7.90 -14.38 -28.30
C THR A 61 7.40 -15.83 -28.41
N ALA A 62 6.38 -16.07 -29.25
CA ALA A 62 5.81 -17.40 -29.47
C ALA A 62 6.78 -18.33 -30.21
N GLU A 63 7.40 -17.85 -31.30
CA GLU A 63 8.41 -18.63 -32.05
C GLU A 63 9.67 -18.87 -31.22
N ARG A 64 10.10 -17.89 -30.41
CA ARG A 64 11.22 -18.08 -29.48
C ARG A 64 10.90 -19.17 -28.44
N ALA A 65 9.66 -19.26 -27.97
CA ALA A 65 9.26 -20.27 -26.99
C ALA A 65 9.34 -21.71 -27.55
N THR A 66 9.28 -21.90 -28.87
CA THR A 66 9.41 -23.23 -29.49
C THR A 66 10.86 -23.70 -29.62
N ILE A 67 11.85 -22.81 -29.46
CA ILE A 67 13.28 -23.15 -29.54
C ILE A 67 13.70 -24.14 -28.43
N ALA A 68 13.01 -24.10 -27.27
CA ALA A 68 13.24 -24.97 -26.12
C ALA A 68 14.73 -25.22 -25.79
N PRO A 69 15.52 -24.17 -25.54
CA PRO A 69 16.97 -24.32 -25.38
C PRO A 69 17.31 -25.02 -24.07
N GLY A 70 18.40 -25.79 -24.06
CA GLY A 70 18.90 -26.51 -22.88
C GLY A 70 20.18 -25.89 -22.34
N ALA A 71 20.98 -26.71 -21.64
CA ALA A 71 22.28 -26.31 -21.14
C ALA A 71 23.27 -25.94 -22.25
N ALA A 72 23.18 -26.62 -23.40
CA ALA A 72 24.10 -26.45 -24.52
C ALA A 72 23.92 -25.09 -25.22
N GLU A 73 22.71 -24.53 -25.16
CA GLU A 73 22.35 -23.26 -25.77
C GLU A 73 22.49 -22.07 -24.81
N ASN A 74 23.16 -22.22 -23.68
CA ASN A 74 23.43 -21.10 -22.76
C ASN A 74 24.16 -19.96 -23.51
N GLY A 75 23.62 -18.74 -23.43
CA GLY A 75 24.08 -17.59 -24.21
C GLY A 75 23.43 -17.43 -25.59
N LEU A 76 22.51 -18.31 -25.99
CA LEU A 76 21.75 -18.16 -27.24
C LEU A 76 21.04 -16.81 -27.26
N THR A 77 21.41 -15.98 -28.24
CA THR A 77 20.93 -14.60 -28.37
C THR A 77 20.08 -14.46 -29.62
N ILE A 78 18.87 -13.92 -29.44
CA ILE A 78 17.93 -13.67 -30.52
C ILE A 78 17.36 -12.25 -30.40
N TYR A 79 16.91 -11.68 -31.51
CA TYR A 79 16.13 -10.44 -31.49
C TYR A 79 14.64 -10.77 -31.44
N ASN A 80 13.99 -10.50 -30.32
CA ASN A 80 12.56 -10.71 -30.15
C ASN A 80 11.79 -9.56 -30.80
N THR A 81 11.09 -9.84 -31.89
CA THR A 81 10.34 -8.85 -32.67
C THR A 81 9.04 -8.40 -31.98
N SER A 82 8.48 -9.22 -31.07
CA SER A 82 7.30 -8.86 -30.28
C SER A 82 7.64 -7.81 -29.21
N THR A 83 8.85 -7.87 -28.64
CA THR A 83 9.32 -6.94 -27.60
C THR A 83 10.33 -5.91 -28.11
N SER A 84 10.72 -6.00 -29.39
CA SER A 84 11.81 -5.24 -30.01
C SER A 84 13.09 -5.29 -29.19
N CYS A 85 13.46 -6.49 -28.71
CA CYS A 85 14.54 -6.63 -27.76
C CYS A 85 15.41 -7.87 -27.92
N TYR A 86 16.69 -7.75 -27.64
CA TYR A 86 17.59 -8.89 -27.49
C TYR A 86 17.15 -9.77 -26.32
N ASN A 87 16.94 -11.06 -26.58
CA ASN A 87 16.71 -12.06 -25.56
C ASN A 87 17.91 -13.01 -25.54
N VAL A 88 18.39 -13.32 -24.35
CA VAL A 88 19.50 -14.25 -24.11
C VAL A 88 19.01 -15.40 -23.25
N TRP A 89 19.27 -16.63 -23.69
CA TRP A 89 19.00 -17.82 -22.89
C TRP A 89 20.07 -17.97 -21.81
N ASN A 90 19.65 -17.99 -20.55
CA ASN A 90 20.52 -18.20 -19.40
C ASN A 90 20.23 -19.55 -18.78
N TRP A 91 21.24 -20.41 -18.70
CA TRP A 91 21.19 -21.71 -18.05
C TRP A 91 21.87 -21.67 -16.68
N ASN A 92 21.18 -22.14 -15.64
CA ASN A 92 21.73 -22.32 -14.31
C ASN A 92 22.11 -23.79 -14.08
N SER A 93 23.40 -24.08 -14.04
CA SER A 93 23.93 -25.43 -13.82
C SER A 93 23.70 -25.94 -12.39
N GLY A 94 23.55 -25.07 -11.41
CA GLY A 94 23.28 -25.45 -10.01
C GLY A 94 21.84 -25.93 -9.79
N THR A 95 20.87 -25.41 -10.56
CA THR A 95 19.46 -25.79 -10.46
C THR A 95 18.95 -26.65 -11.62
N GLY A 96 19.73 -26.81 -12.69
CA GLY A 96 19.32 -27.55 -13.88
C GLY A 96 18.15 -26.90 -14.63
N THR A 97 18.00 -25.58 -14.51
CA THR A 97 16.91 -24.81 -15.12
C THR A 97 17.47 -23.69 -15.99
N GLY A 98 16.72 -23.33 -17.05
CA GLY A 98 17.06 -22.20 -17.90
C GLY A 98 15.89 -21.23 -18.06
N SER A 99 16.22 -19.98 -18.36
CA SER A 99 15.25 -18.92 -18.59
C SER A 99 15.76 -17.92 -19.61
N TRP A 100 14.85 -17.32 -20.36
CA TRP A 100 15.17 -16.22 -21.26
C TRP A 100 15.20 -14.88 -20.52
N THR A 101 16.26 -14.10 -20.70
CA THR A 101 16.42 -12.75 -20.15
C THR A 101 16.47 -11.72 -21.28
N ALA A 102 15.77 -10.60 -21.12
CA ALA A 102 15.85 -9.48 -22.07
C ALA A 102 17.05 -8.57 -21.72
N LEU A 103 17.86 -8.19 -22.71
CA LEU A 103 19.09 -7.39 -22.53
C LEU A 103 18.97 -5.93 -22.94
N CYS A 104 17.79 -5.51 -23.37
CA CYS A 104 17.50 -4.08 -23.53
C CYS A 104 17.15 -3.57 -22.15
N GLY A 105 17.76 -2.45 -21.74
CA GLY A 105 17.25 -1.71 -20.58
C GLY A 105 15.73 -1.61 -20.72
N GLU A 106 15.01 -1.86 -19.62
CA GLU A 106 13.55 -1.93 -19.64
C GLU A 106 13.03 -0.74 -20.44
N LYS A 107 12.34 -1.02 -21.56
CA LYS A 107 11.78 -0.01 -22.46
C LYS A 107 11.20 1.12 -21.61
N GLN A 108 11.55 2.37 -21.88
CA GLN A 108 11.02 3.48 -21.08
C GLN A 108 9.50 3.56 -21.23
N GLY A 109 8.82 3.60 -20.10
CA GLY A 109 7.38 3.80 -20.05
C GLY A 109 7.08 5.27 -20.24
N LEU A 110 6.38 5.62 -21.32
CA LEU A 110 6.07 7.02 -21.64
C LEU A 110 4.72 7.40 -21.06
N VAL A 111 4.63 8.63 -20.57
CA VAL A 111 3.39 9.21 -20.04
C VAL A 111 3.06 10.55 -20.67
N GLU A 112 1.77 10.78 -20.85
CA GLU A 112 1.19 12.11 -21.00
C GLU A 112 0.88 12.66 -19.61
N PHE A 113 1.46 13.82 -19.29
CA PHE A 113 1.26 14.53 -18.02
C PHE A 113 1.28 16.03 -18.34
N ILE A 114 0.24 16.76 -17.92
CA ILE A 114 0.04 18.16 -18.37
C ILE A 114 -0.11 19.11 -17.19
N ASP A 115 -0.74 18.68 -16.09
CA ASP A 115 -1.12 19.58 -15.01
C ASP A 115 -0.42 19.23 -13.69
N CYS A 116 0.50 20.10 -13.27
CA CYS A 116 1.15 20.00 -11.96
C CYS A 116 0.17 20.15 -10.79
N ASN A 117 -0.98 20.79 -10.97
CA ASN A 117 -1.99 20.94 -9.92
C ASN A 117 -2.74 19.63 -9.63
N SER A 118 -2.60 18.63 -10.49
CA SER A 118 -3.16 17.30 -10.28
C SER A 118 -2.39 16.47 -9.25
N ILE A 119 -1.15 16.88 -8.90
CA ILE A 119 -0.33 16.21 -7.88
C ILE A 119 -0.92 16.47 -6.50
N LYS A 120 -1.06 15.41 -5.71
CA LYS A 120 -1.58 15.48 -4.34
C LYS A 120 -0.59 14.87 -3.36
N VAL A 121 -0.48 15.47 -2.18
CA VAL A 121 0.26 14.89 -1.07
C VAL A 121 -0.75 14.24 -0.13
N VAL A 122 -0.58 12.94 0.12
CA VAL A 122 -1.42 12.17 1.02
C VAL A 122 -0.65 11.95 2.31
N GLY A 123 -1.24 12.37 3.44
CA GLY A 123 -0.63 12.27 4.76
C GLY A 123 0.39 13.37 5.08
N LYS A 124 1.10 13.20 6.20
CA LYS A 124 2.14 14.12 6.70
C LYS A 124 3.38 13.32 7.05
N TYR A 125 4.55 13.90 6.84
CA TYR A 125 5.82 13.29 7.25
C TYR A 125 6.02 13.46 8.75
N VAL A 126 6.23 12.36 9.48
CA VAL A 126 6.37 12.40 10.95
C VAL A 126 7.85 12.37 11.32
N THR A 127 8.42 13.50 11.77
CA THR A 127 9.89 13.68 11.86
C THR A 127 10.58 12.78 12.87
N ASP A 128 9.85 12.29 13.87
CA ASP A 128 10.30 11.38 14.91
C ASP A 128 10.00 9.89 14.62
N LYS A 129 9.37 9.58 13.47
CA LYS A 129 9.17 8.19 13.01
C LYS A 129 10.28 7.76 12.04
N PRO A 130 10.76 6.49 12.12
CA PRO A 130 11.72 5.97 11.15
C PRO A 130 11.10 5.87 9.75
N LEU A 131 11.94 5.92 8.72
CA LEU A 131 11.53 5.90 7.32
C LEU A 131 10.61 4.72 6.97
N SER A 132 10.88 3.55 7.56
CA SER A 132 10.15 2.28 7.31
C SER A 132 8.70 2.29 7.75
N VAL A 133 8.27 3.27 8.55
CA VAL A 133 6.88 3.38 9.05
C VAL A 133 6.21 4.67 8.60
N GLN A 134 6.82 5.43 7.68
CA GLN A 134 6.20 6.60 7.08
C GLN A 134 5.09 6.18 6.13
N THR A 135 3.95 6.86 6.20
CA THR A 135 2.79 6.62 5.32
C THR A 135 2.56 7.75 4.31
N VAL A 136 3.25 8.88 4.49
CA VAL A 136 3.18 10.03 3.57
C VAL A 136 3.70 9.64 2.19
N HIS A 137 2.97 10.06 1.16
CA HIS A 137 3.38 9.88 -0.22
C HIS A 137 2.83 10.98 -1.12
N ILE A 138 3.47 11.15 -2.27
CA ILE A 138 3.05 12.08 -3.31
C ILE A 138 2.39 11.27 -4.43
N GLU A 139 1.11 11.51 -4.67
CA GLU A 139 0.34 10.92 -5.78
C GLU A 139 0.51 11.76 -7.05
N VAL A 140 1.00 11.12 -8.10
CA VAL A 140 1.17 11.71 -9.43
C VAL A 140 0.26 10.97 -10.42
N PRO A 141 -0.91 11.54 -10.78
CA PRO A 141 -1.77 10.96 -11.79
C PRO A 141 -1.18 11.20 -13.18
N VAL A 142 -0.99 10.12 -13.94
CA VAL A 142 -0.40 10.15 -15.29
C VAL A 142 -1.24 9.32 -16.26
N LYS A 143 -1.14 9.61 -17.55
CA LYS A 143 -1.72 8.76 -18.60
C LYS A 143 -0.62 8.04 -19.35
N VAL A 144 -0.51 6.73 -19.15
CA VAL A 144 0.52 5.90 -19.77
C VAL A 144 0.21 5.73 -21.26
N THR A 145 1.14 6.18 -22.11
CA THR A 145 1.07 6.07 -23.58
C THR A 145 1.99 4.96 -24.11
N GLN A 146 2.98 4.54 -23.31
CA GLN A 146 3.86 3.43 -23.64
C GLN A 146 4.21 2.63 -22.38
N LEU A 147 4.06 1.30 -22.45
CA LEU A 147 4.47 0.39 -21.40
C LEU A 147 5.99 0.40 -21.22
N GLY A 148 6.45 0.26 -19.98
CA GLY A 148 7.87 0.34 -19.68
C GLY A 148 8.23 0.85 -18.29
N SER A 149 9.53 0.92 -18.02
CA SER A 149 10.07 1.39 -16.75
C SER A 149 9.88 2.90 -16.55
N TYR A 150 9.70 3.31 -15.30
CA TYR A 150 9.67 4.71 -14.88
C TYR A 150 10.47 4.90 -13.60
N SER A 151 10.96 6.13 -13.40
CA SER A 151 11.64 6.55 -12.17
C SER A 151 11.32 8.00 -11.90
N TYR A 152 10.43 8.26 -10.94
CA TYR A 152 10.07 9.61 -10.51
C TYR A 152 10.82 9.93 -9.23
N THR A 153 11.30 11.17 -9.13
CA THR A 153 12.03 11.63 -7.95
C THR A 153 11.69 13.08 -7.67
N THR A 154 11.85 13.45 -6.42
CA THR A 154 11.90 14.84 -6.00
C THR A 154 13.34 15.31 -5.81
N ASN A 155 13.52 16.62 -5.67
CA ASN A 155 14.73 17.16 -5.04
C ASN A 155 14.78 16.82 -3.55
N THR A 156 15.96 16.96 -2.93
CA THR A 156 16.09 16.79 -1.47
C THR A 156 15.71 18.11 -0.79
N VAL A 157 14.66 18.08 0.02
CA VAL A 157 14.21 19.21 0.85
C VAL A 157 14.02 18.70 2.27
N ASN A 158 14.38 19.53 3.27
CA ASN A 158 14.29 19.16 4.68
C ASN A 158 14.97 17.80 5.01
N GLY A 159 16.04 17.48 4.30
CA GLY A 159 16.78 16.22 4.44
C GLY A 159 16.12 15.00 3.80
N VAL A 160 14.90 15.12 3.24
CA VAL A 160 14.11 14.00 2.70
C VAL A 160 13.99 14.06 1.18
N THR A 161 14.02 12.89 0.53
CA THR A 161 13.72 12.71 -0.90
C THR A 161 12.59 11.70 -1.06
N PHE A 162 11.61 12.01 -1.90
CA PHE A 162 10.55 11.10 -2.34
C PHE A 162 10.87 10.51 -3.70
N THR A 163 10.72 9.19 -3.85
CA THR A 163 10.99 8.47 -5.11
C THR A 163 9.94 7.40 -5.39
N ALA A 164 9.70 7.13 -6.67
CA ALA A 164 8.95 5.96 -7.15
C ALA A 164 9.70 5.33 -8.33
N GLN A 165 9.85 4.01 -8.32
CA GLN A 165 10.42 3.26 -9.44
C GLN A 165 9.55 2.04 -9.70
N GLY A 166 9.34 1.70 -10.97
CA GLY A 166 8.55 0.55 -11.35
C GLY A 166 8.37 0.44 -12.85
N THR A 167 7.42 -0.38 -13.27
CA THR A 167 7.14 -0.68 -14.68
C THR A 167 5.64 -0.55 -14.94
N PHE A 168 5.26 0.26 -15.93
CA PHE A 168 3.88 0.31 -16.40
C PHE A 168 3.54 -0.96 -17.18
N VAL A 169 2.55 -1.70 -16.70
CA VAL A 169 2.03 -2.93 -17.32
C VAL A 169 0.67 -2.73 -18.01
N ASN A 170 0.03 -1.58 -17.78
CA ASN A 170 -1.24 -1.19 -18.39
C ASN A 170 -1.13 0.20 -19.02
N LEU A 171 -1.84 0.40 -20.14
CA LEU A 171 -2.00 1.70 -20.79
C LEU A 171 -3.14 2.49 -20.14
N GLY A 172 -3.17 3.81 -20.34
CA GLY A 172 -4.23 4.69 -19.85
C GLY A 172 -3.94 5.30 -18.48
N PRO A 173 -4.97 5.80 -17.76
CA PRO A 173 -4.80 6.49 -16.49
C PRO A 173 -4.19 5.57 -15.42
N GLN A 174 -3.15 6.04 -14.75
CA GLN A 174 -2.48 5.38 -13.63
C GLN A 174 -2.06 6.43 -12.60
N THR A 175 -1.97 6.05 -11.32
CA THR A 175 -1.42 6.91 -10.26
C THR A 175 -0.08 6.34 -9.80
N VAL A 176 0.97 7.16 -9.83
CA VAL A 176 2.29 6.79 -9.32
C VAL A 176 2.50 7.43 -7.95
N ASN A 177 2.83 6.61 -6.95
CA ASN A 177 3.00 7.07 -5.56
C ASN A 177 4.50 7.13 -5.23
N LEU A 178 5.01 8.33 -4.94
CA LEU A 178 6.39 8.53 -4.48
C LEU A 178 6.43 8.47 -2.95
N TYR A 179 7.25 7.58 -2.43
CA TYR A 179 7.48 7.40 -0.98
C TYR A 179 8.83 7.99 -0.58
N PRO A 180 8.99 8.41 0.69
CA PRO A 180 10.27 8.92 1.16
C PRO A 180 11.33 7.79 1.20
N THR A 181 12.53 8.05 0.70
CA THR A 181 13.59 7.01 0.55
C THR A 181 14.97 7.41 1.06
N ALA A 182 15.25 8.70 1.27
CA ALA A 182 16.52 9.17 1.81
C ALA A 182 16.31 10.13 2.97
N ILE A 183 17.14 10.02 4.01
CA ILE A 183 17.25 10.99 5.11
C ILE A 183 18.72 11.38 5.22
N THR A 184 19.04 12.62 4.86
CA THR A 184 20.41 13.18 4.88
C THR A 184 20.67 14.11 6.07
N ALA A 185 19.59 14.53 6.74
CA ALA A 185 19.61 15.34 7.96
C ALA A 185 18.32 15.11 8.75
N THR A 186 18.32 15.45 10.04
CA THR A 186 17.10 15.41 10.88
C THR A 186 16.05 16.40 10.35
N PRO A 187 14.89 15.93 9.88
CA PRO A 187 13.88 16.83 9.31
C PRO A 187 13.24 17.72 10.39
N ALA A 188 13.04 19.00 10.07
CA ALA A 188 12.31 19.94 10.92
C ALA A 188 10.79 19.86 10.66
N GLY A 189 9.97 20.27 11.63
CA GLY A 189 8.53 20.46 11.43
C GLY A 189 8.23 21.68 10.56
N GLY A 190 7.10 21.67 9.86
CA GLY A 190 6.66 22.76 8.98
C GLY A 190 6.21 22.27 7.60
N VAL A 191 5.84 23.20 6.72
CA VAL A 191 5.49 22.88 5.33
C VAL A 191 6.65 23.20 4.41
N PHE A 192 7.08 22.23 3.62
CA PHE A 192 8.21 22.35 2.71
C PHE A 192 7.79 22.05 1.27
N ASN A 193 8.24 22.87 0.34
CA ASN A 193 7.89 22.78 -1.07
C ASN A 193 8.90 21.92 -1.82
N TYR A 194 8.40 20.87 -2.48
CA TYR A 194 9.19 19.96 -3.32
C TYR A 194 9.03 20.28 -4.80
N SER A 195 10.07 19.92 -5.56
CA SER A 195 10.08 19.84 -7.01
C SER A 195 9.98 18.38 -7.42
N VAL A 196 8.86 17.96 -8.01
CA VAL A 196 8.63 16.60 -8.51
C VAL A 196 9.03 16.53 -9.97
N THR A 197 9.90 15.58 -10.33
CA THR A 197 10.27 15.29 -11.71
C THR A 197 9.50 14.07 -12.22
N VAL A 198 8.60 14.30 -13.18
CA VAL A 198 7.83 13.27 -13.88
C VAL A 198 8.55 12.92 -15.17
N SER A 199 9.16 11.74 -15.22
CA SER A 199 9.97 11.28 -16.36
C SER A 199 9.92 9.76 -16.53
N PRO A 200 9.78 9.22 -17.76
CA PRO A 200 9.87 9.91 -19.05
C PRO A 200 8.51 10.29 -19.67
N THR A 201 8.42 11.51 -20.24
CA THR A 201 7.23 12.00 -20.99
C THR A 201 7.35 11.82 -22.50
N ALA A 202 8.58 11.69 -23.00
CA ALA A 202 8.92 11.29 -24.36
C ALA A 202 10.28 10.58 -24.33
N ALA A 203 10.60 9.80 -25.36
CA ALA A 203 11.88 9.10 -25.43
C ALA A 203 13.05 10.11 -25.39
N GLY A 204 13.94 9.97 -24.40
CA GLY A 204 15.08 10.88 -24.21
C GLY A 204 14.74 12.26 -23.62
N SER A 205 13.50 12.49 -23.18
CA SER A 205 13.09 13.72 -22.49
C SER A 205 13.59 13.78 -21.05
N SER A 206 13.98 14.97 -20.58
CA SER A 206 14.29 15.23 -19.17
C SER A 206 13.05 15.21 -18.25
N GLY A 207 11.85 15.08 -18.82
CA GLY A 207 10.58 15.05 -18.08
C GLY A 207 9.99 16.44 -17.80
N ILE A 208 8.88 16.45 -17.06
CA ILE A 208 8.21 17.67 -16.57
C ILE A 208 8.58 17.86 -15.10
N ILE A 209 8.90 19.09 -14.71
CA ILE A 209 9.21 19.45 -13.32
C ILE A 209 8.06 20.28 -12.75
N CYS A 210 7.44 19.77 -11.70
CA CYS A 210 6.40 20.47 -10.94
C CYS A 210 6.99 21.01 -9.65
N ASN A 211 7.09 22.34 -9.56
CA ASN A 211 7.56 23.03 -8.37
C ASN A 211 6.40 23.30 -7.40
N ASN A 212 6.75 23.63 -6.16
CA ASN A 212 5.81 24.06 -5.12
C ASN A 212 4.77 22.99 -4.74
N VAL A 213 5.17 21.72 -4.69
CA VAL A 213 4.34 20.65 -4.11
C VAL A 213 4.53 20.68 -2.58
N PRO A 214 3.54 21.11 -1.79
CA PRO A 214 3.71 21.33 -0.35
C PRO A 214 3.58 20.01 0.41
N VAL A 215 4.64 19.60 1.11
CA VAL A 215 4.63 18.45 2.02
C VAL A 215 4.70 18.97 3.45
N SER A 216 3.76 18.53 4.29
CA SER A 216 3.73 18.89 5.71
C SER A 216 4.56 17.90 6.52
N PHE A 217 5.44 18.44 7.36
CA PHE A 217 6.27 17.74 8.33
C PHE A 217 5.77 18.07 9.73
N ILE A 218 5.49 17.03 10.52
CA ILE A 218 5.03 17.16 11.89
C ILE A 218 6.01 16.50 12.84
N ASN A 219 6.26 17.16 13.97
CA ASN A 219 6.95 16.56 15.09
C ASN A 219 5.89 16.10 16.09
N ARG A 220 5.67 14.79 16.21
CA ARG A 220 4.64 14.26 17.11
C ARG A 220 4.98 14.58 18.57
N ALA A 221 6.23 14.39 18.99
CA ALA A 221 6.70 14.74 20.33
C ALA A 221 6.46 16.19 20.75
N GLY A 222 6.38 17.13 19.81
CA GLY A 222 6.07 18.55 20.05
C GLY A 222 4.61 18.93 19.85
N ALA A 223 3.75 18.03 19.35
CA ALA A 223 2.39 18.36 18.96
C ALA A 223 1.38 18.09 20.08
N THR A 224 0.23 18.75 20.01
CA THR A 224 -0.93 18.49 20.89
C THR A 224 -1.92 17.59 20.16
N MET A 225 -2.24 16.45 20.75
CA MET A 225 -3.29 15.57 20.25
C MET A 225 -4.66 16.10 20.65
N LYS A 226 -5.51 16.42 19.68
CA LYS A 226 -6.89 16.89 19.93
C LYS A 226 -7.86 15.72 19.78
N ILE A 227 -8.54 15.35 20.87
CA ILE A 227 -9.60 14.33 20.89
C ILE A 227 -10.93 15.05 21.05
N VAL A 228 -11.78 14.96 20.03
CA VAL A 228 -13.15 15.46 20.11
C VAL A 228 -13.99 14.44 20.85
N ASN A 229 -14.69 14.89 21.89
CA ASN A 229 -15.60 14.05 22.64
C ASN A 229 -17.03 14.56 22.46
N VAL A 230 -17.86 13.75 21.80
CA VAL A 230 -19.29 14.00 21.66
C VAL A 230 -20.03 13.28 22.77
N SER A 231 -20.60 14.06 23.69
CA SER A 231 -21.43 13.55 24.78
C SER A 231 -22.88 13.40 24.34
N GLY A 232 -23.51 12.25 24.60
CA GLY A 232 -24.94 12.03 24.38
C GLY A 232 -25.84 12.80 25.36
N SER A 233 -27.16 12.58 25.27
CA SER A 233 -28.19 13.31 26.01
C SER A 233 -28.03 13.31 27.54
N ASP A 234 -27.38 12.28 28.08
CA ASP A 234 -27.28 12.06 29.53
C ASP A 234 -25.87 12.39 30.06
N GLY A 235 -25.01 13.01 29.24
CA GLY A 235 -23.61 13.27 29.57
C GLY A 235 -22.72 12.02 29.54
N SER A 236 -23.29 10.85 29.24
CA SER A 236 -22.61 9.56 29.13
C SER A 236 -21.72 9.49 27.88
N SER A 237 -20.40 9.47 28.07
CA SER A 237 -19.42 9.11 27.06
C SER A 237 -18.24 8.37 27.70
N LEU A 238 -17.47 7.65 26.88
CA LEU A 238 -16.19 7.08 27.29
C LEU A 238 -15.21 8.16 27.81
N VAL A 239 -15.40 9.41 27.36
CA VAL A 239 -14.51 10.55 27.65
C VAL A 239 -15.26 11.72 28.35
N THR A 240 -16.58 11.66 28.55
CA THR A 240 -17.32 12.55 29.47
C THR A 240 -18.28 11.85 30.40
N GLY A 241 -18.38 12.46 31.58
CA GLY A 241 -19.20 12.09 32.71
C GLY A 241 -18.43 12.61 33.90
N THR A 242 -18.84 13.76 34.45
CA THR A 242 -18.31 14.34 35.67
C THR A 242 -18.13 13.24 36.71
N ASN A 243 -16.90 12.80 36.93
CA ASN A 243 -16.35 12.19 38.13
C ASN A 243 -14.91 11.75 37.78
N SER A 244 -13.99 11.96 38.71
CA SER A 244 -12.66 11.35 38.78
C SER A 244 -12.68 9.80 38.88
N SER A 245 -13.65 9.13 38.23
CA SER A 245 -13.93 7.70 38.33
C SER A 245 -13.91 6.96 36.97
N GLY A 246 -14.06 7.67 35.84
CA GLY A 246 -13.93 7.05 34.51
C GLY A 246 -12.46 6.79 34.17
N LEU A 247 -12.06 5.53 34.03
CA LEU A 247 -10.65 5.16 33.88
C LEU A 247 -10.01 5.73 32.59
N VAL A 248 -10.73 5.75 31.47
CA VAL A 248 -10.22 6.29 30.19
C VAL A 248 -9.97 7.79 30.27
N TYR A 249 -10.95 8.58 30.73
CA TYR A 249 -10.78 10.03 30.90
C TYR A 249 -9.63 10.36 31.86
N GLN A 250 -9.57 9.70 33.02
CA GLN A 250 -8.49 9.93 33.98
C GLN A 250 -7.12 9.56 33.42
N TRP A 251 -7.05 8.52 32.59
CA TRP A 251 -5.81 8.10 31.95
C TRP A 251 -5.36 9.10 30.88
N LEU A 252 -6.27 9.54 30.01
CA LEU A 252 -6.00 10.55 28.97
C LEU A 252 -5.58 11.90 29.56
N THR A 253 -6.16 12.29 30.70
CA THR A 253 -5.87 13.56 31.40
C THR A 253 -4.74 13.46 32.42
N GLY A 254 -4.15 12.27 32.60
CA GLY A 254 -3.06 12.06 33.57
C GLY A 254 -3.48 12.06 35.04
N ILE A 255 -4.78 12.15 35.36
CA ILE A 255 -5.32 12.06 36.74
C ILE A 255 -5.02 10.68 37.34
N ASN A 256 -5.07 9.61 36.53
CA ASN A 256 -4.74 8.25 36.95
C ASN A 256 -3.66 7.68 36.05
N THR A 257 -2.44 7.56 36.58
CA THR A 257 -1.31 6.92 35.90
C THR A 257 -1.07 5.55 36.52
N ILE A 258 -1.13 4.49 35.73
CA ILE A 258 -0.70 3.15 36.18
C ILE A 258 0.81 3.04 36.01
N GLY A 259 1.55 3.92 36.71
CA GLY A 259 3.00 4.09 36.57
C GLY A 259 3.42 5.06 35.45
N ALA A 260 4.65 5.58 35.56
CA ALA A 260 5.17 6.63 34.68
C ALA A 260 5.32 6.20 33.20
N SER A 261 5.60 4.93 32.93
CA SER A 261 5.74 4.37 31.57
C SER A 261 4.41 4.04 30.90
N ASN A 262 3.29 4.12 31.63
CA ASN A 262 1.97 3.76 31.13
C ASN A 262 1.02 4.97 31.10
N SER A 263 1.55 6.19 30.99
CA SER A 263 0.71 7.39 30.81
C SER A 263 0.20 7.48 29.37
N ALA A 264 -0.98 8.07 29.16
CA ALA A 264 -1.50 8.29 27.81
C ALA A 264 -0.53 9.09 26.93
N LEU A 265 0.16 10.08 27.51
CA LEU A 265 1.20 10.87 26.82
C LEU A 265 2.37 10.01 26.35
N SER A 266 2.81 9.03 27.14
CA SER A 266 3.88 8.12 26.72
C SER A 266 3.46 7.23 25.55
N TYR A 267 2.18 6.86 25.46
CA TYR A 267 1.65 6.07 24.35
C TYR A 267 1.40 6.91 23.10
N SER A 268 0.84 8.11 23.27
CA SER A 268 0.59 9.03 22.16
C SER A 268 1.91 9.54 21.57
N GLY A 269 2.96 9.61 22.39
CA GLY A 269 4.23 10.22 22.04
C GLY A 269 4.09 11.72 21.79
N THR A 270 3.05 12.38 22.30
CA THR A 270 2.74 13.80 22.09
C THR A 270 3.14 14.68 23.27
N ALA A 271 3.28 15.98 23.04
CA ALA A 271 3.55 16.94 24.11
C ALA A 271 2.35 17.08 25.06
N ASP A 272 1.15 17.00 24.50
CA ASP A 272 -0.10 17.13 25.25
C ASP A 272 -1.25 16.34 24.59
N ILE A 273 -2.32 16.08 25.36
CA ILE A 273 -3.58 15.52 24.89
C ILE A 273 -4.71 16.46 25.36
N GLN A 274 -5.33 17.14 24.40
CA GLN A 274 -6.46 18.02 24.62
C GLN A 274 -7.78 17.29 24.32
N ILE A 275 -8.72 17.35 25.25
CA ILE A 275 -10.08 16.84 25.06
C ILE A 275 -11.01 18.03 24.80
N VAL A 276 -11.73 18.00 23.68
CA VAL A 276 -12.69 19.05 23.29
C VAL A 276 -14.09 18.47 23.31
N ASN A 277 -14.94 18.99 24.20
CA ASN A 277 -16.30 18.48 24.37
C ASN A 277 -17.26 19.18 23.41
N VAL A 278 -18.08 18.39 22.73
CA VAL A 278 -19.11 18.85 21.80
C VAL A 278 -20.45 18.22 22.19
N SER A 279 -21.49 19.02 22.28
CA SER A 279 -22.84 18.52 22.51
C SER A 279 -23.36 17.80 21.26
N LEU A 280 -24.08 16.69 21.45
CA LEU A 280 -24.72 15.94 20.37
C LEU A 280 -25.57 16.87 19.47
N ASN A 281 -25.47 16.67 18.16
CA ASN A 281 -26.19 17.45 17.14
C ASN A 281 -25.87 18.95 17.06
N SER A 282 -24.81 19.43 17.75
CA SER A 282 -24.28 20.78 17.54
C SER A 282 -23.33 20.81 16.34
N LEU A 283 -23.87 20.95 15.12
CA LEU A 283 -23.10 20.80 13.88
C LEU A 283 -21.93 21.80 13.78
N ALA A 284 -22.19 23.09 14.03
CA ALA A 284 -21.14 24.11 13.95
C ALA A 284 -20.03 23.89 14.98
N ALA A 285 -20.38 23.46 16.20
CA ALA A 285 -19.39 23.14 17.22
C ALA A 285 -18.60 21.87 16.89
N LEU A 286 -19.23 20.89 16.22
CA LEU A 286 -18.55 19.70 15.72
C LEU A 286 -17.53 20.07 14.64
N GLU A 287 -17.92 20.85 13.63
CA GLU A 287 -17.03 21.25 12.54
C GLU A 287 -15.79 22.00 13.07
N ASP A 288 -15.99 22.96 13.98
CA ASP A 288 -14.91 23.68 14.66
C ASP A 288 -14.02 22.77 15.53
N ALA A 289 -14.64 21.84 16.26
CA ALA A 289 -13.90 20.87 17.08
C ALA A 289 -13.09 19.88 16.22
N LEU A 290 -13.57 19.52 15.03
CA LEU A 290 -12.90 18.57 14.14
C LEU A 290 -11.68 19.18 13.42
N GLU A 291 -11.56 20.51 13.37
CA GLU A 291 -10.38 21.18 12.83
C GLU A 291 -9.13 20.79 13.65
N GLY A 292 -8.16 20.14 12.99
CA GLY A 292 -6.94 19.65 13.64
C GLY A 292 -7.15 18.49 14.63
N ALA A 293 -8.33 17.84 14.63
CA ALA A 293 -8.61 16.71 15.51
C ALA A 293 -7.86 15.43 15.08
N SER A 294 -7.28 14.72 16.05
CA SER A 294 -6.65 13.40 15.89
C SER A 294 -7.65 12.25 15.91
N GLY A 295 -8.75 12.43 16.64
CA GLY A 295 -9.77 11.42 16.83
C GLY A 295 -11.05 12.02 17.38
N ILE A 296 -12.12 11.25 17.25
CA ILE A 296 -13.42 11.56 17.83
C ILE A 296 -13.97 10.37 18.61
N THR A 297 -14.52 10.65 19.78
CA THR A 297 -15.24 9.68 20.61
C THR A 297 -16.70 10.08 20.67
N VAL A 298 -17.61 9.18 20.32
CA VAL A 298 -19.05 9.45 20.31
C VAL A 298 -19.72 8.54 21.33
N GLY A 299 -20.31 9.13 22.37
CA GLY A 299 -20.99 8.39 23.45
C GLY A 299 -22.51 8.57 23.43
N ALA A 300 -23.24 7.52 23.84
CA ALA A 300 -24.70 7.51 24.03
C ALA A 300 -25.46 8.17 22.87
N ASN A 301 -25.21 7.66 21.67
CA ASN A 301 -25.58 8.25 20.38
C ASN A 301 -27.07 8.10 19.99
N ASN A 302 -27.96 7.84 20.95
CA ASN A 302 -29.40 7.81 20.72
C ASN A 302 -29.84 9.18 20.16
N GLY A 303 -30.25 9.21 18.89
CA GLY A 303 -30.71 10.43 18.24
C GLY A 303 -29.65 11.29 17.57
N ILE A 304 -28.48 10.74 17.21
CA ILE A 304 -27.55 11.43 16.29
C ILE A 304 -28.23 11.66 14.93
N SER A 305 -28.20 12.91 14.44
CA SER A 305 -28.78 13.25 13.15
C SER A 305 -27.89 12.76 12.00
N ALA A 306 -28.50 12.43 10.86
CA ALA A 306 -27.77 12.00 9.66
C ALA A 306 -26.73 13.04 9.20
N GLY A 307 -27.05 14.34 9.30
CA GLY A 307 -26.11 15.41 8.96
C GLY A 307 -24.87 15.42 9.87
N PHE A 308 -25.06 15.28 11.18
CA PHE A 308 -23.96 15.22 12.14
C PHE A 308 -23.09 13.96 11.93
N ALA A 309 -23.70 12.81 11.67
CA ALA A 309 -22.98 11.58 11.36
C ALA A 309 -22.20 11.66 10.04
N ASN A 310 -22.75 12.32 9.01
CA ASN A 310 -22.05 12.54 7.73
C ASN A 310 -20.80 13.40 7.90
N VAL A 311 -20.85 14.47 8.71
CA VAL A 311 -19.65 15.28 8.99
C VAL A 311 -18.54 14.45 9.62
N ILE A 312 -18.87 13.57 10.57
CA ILE A 312 -17.88 12.65 11.18
C ILE A 312 -17.28 11.72 10.13
N LYS A 313 -18.11 11.14 9.26
CA LYS A 313 -17.65 10.24 8.19
C LYS A 313 -16.72 10.97 7.21
N GLU A 314 -17.15 12.12 6.69
CA GLU A 314 -16.39 12.91 5.71
C GLU A 314 -15.06 13.40 6.31
N TRP A 315 -15.06 13.76 7.59
CA TRP A 315 -13.84 14.08 8.31
C TRP A 315 -12.89 12.87 8.44
N ASN A 316 -13.39 11.70 8.82
CA ASN A 316 -12.57 10.49 8.91
C ASN A 316 -11.99 10.09 7.53
N GLU A 317 -12.80 10.16 6.48
CA GLU A 317 -12.36 9.84 5.11
C GLU A 317 -11.33 10.83 4.55
N SER A 318 -11.42 12.11 4.93
CA SER A 318 -10.49 13.15 4.46
C SER A 318 -9.19 13.24 5.27
N THR A 319 -9.24 12.92 6.57
CA THR A 319 -8.11 13.13 7.48
C THR A 319 -7.45 11.83 7.95
N GLY A 320 -8.15 10.70 7.88
CA GLY A 320 -7.73 9.44 8.49
C GLY A 320 -7.80 9.46 10.03
N GLY A 321 -8.43 10.47 10.65
CA GLY A 321 -8.63 10.54 12.10
C GLY A 321 -9.48 9.37 12.62
N PHE A 322 -9.24 8.93 13.84
CA PHE A 322 -9.94 7.76 14.38
C PHE A 322 -11.36 8.06 14.87
N ILE A 323 -12.24 7.07 14.77
CA ILE A 323 -13.58 7.12 15.36
C ILE A 323 -13.69 6.02 16.42
N ILE A 324 -14.04 6.40 17.64
CA ILE A 324 -14.47 5.47 18.70
C ILE A 324 -15.93 5.75 19.03
N ASN A 325 -16.81 4.80 18.78
CA ASN A 325 -18.24 4.94 19.06
C ASN A 325 -18.67 4.02 20.21
N TYR A 326 -19.45 4.55 21.15
CA TYR A 326 -20.07 3.83 22.25
C TYR A 326 -21.57 4.12 22.26
N ALA A 327 -22.37 3.09 22.00
CA ALA A 327 -23.82 3.18 21.84
C ALA A 327 -24.56 2.19 22.74
N ASP A 328 -25.88 2.30 22.89
CA ASP A 328 -26.70 1.26 23.57
C ASP A 328 -26.64 -0.05 22.78
N SER A 329 -26.72 0.03 21.46
CA SER A 329 -26.45 -1.07 20.54
C SER A 329 -25.70 -0.59 19.30
N VAL A 330 -24.81 -1.43 18.77
CA VAL A 330 -24.11 -1.15 17.49
C VAL A 330 -25.11 -1.06 16.33
N SER A 331 -26.25 -1.76 16.40
CA SER A 331 -27.30 -1.75 15.37
C SER A 331 -28.25 -0.54 15.40
N GLU A 332 -28.26 0.22 16.50
CA GLU A 332 -29.23 1.34 16.70
C GLU A 332 -28.55 2.72 16.59
N SER A 333 -27.27 2.69 16.23
CA SER A 333 -26.38 3.83 16.11
C SER A 333 -26.56 4.49 14.74
N GLY A 334 -27.17 5.68 14.67
CA GLY A 334 -27.29 6.43 13.40
C GLY A 334 -25.93 6.72 12.73
N LEU A 335 -24.85 6.72 13.51
CA LEU A 335 -23.48 6.78 13.00
C LEU A 335 -23.04 5.46 12.33
N ALA A 336 -23.48 4.32 12.83
CA ALA A 336 -23.18 3.01 12.24
C ALA A 336 -23.79 2.87 10.85
N ASP A 337 -25.03 3.35 10.66
CA ASP A 337 -25.71 3.36 9.36
C ASP A 337 -24.97 4.19 8.30
N VAL A 338 -24.51 5.39 8.68
CA VAL A 338 -23.73 6.28 7.80
C VAL A 338 -22.38 5.65 7.46
N LEU A 339 -21.74 5.04 8.45
CA LEU A 339 -20.46 4.34 8.29
C LEU A 339 -20.58 2.93 7.69
N LYS A 340 -21.79 2.50 7.27
CA LYS A 340 -22.06 1.24 6.58
C LYS A 340 -21.70 0.00 7.40
N PHE A 341 -21.90 0.05 8.70
CA PHE A 341 -21.86 -1.12 9.57
C PHE A 341 -23.28 -1.67 9.72
N TYR A 342 -23.49 -2.91 9.29
CA TYR A 342 -24.78 -3.57 9.35
C TYR A 342 -24.67 -4.83 10.19
N VAL A 343 -25.67 -5.08 11.04
CA VAL A 343 -25.81 -6.36 11.74
C VAL A 343 -26.57 -7.32 10.84
N GLU A 344 -25.91 -8.39 10.41
CA GLU A 344 -26.56 -9.50 9.75
C GLU A 344 -27.13 -10.45 10.83
N ASN A 345 -28.44 -10.71 10.77
CA ASN A 345 -29.13 -11.56 11.73
C ASN A 345 -28.76 -13.03 11.49
N GLY A 346 -27.81 -13.56 12.26
CA GLY A 346 -27.40 -14.96 12.23
C GLY A 346 -28.33 -15.83 13.06
N SER A 347 -29.54 -16.12 12.56
CA SER A 347 -30.34 -17.21 13.12
C SER A 347 -29.70 -18.54 12.69
N THR A 348 -28.77 -19.09 13.47
CA THR A 348 -28.39 -20.49 13.34
C THR A 348 -29.00 -21.30 14.48
N THR A 349 -29.90 -22.21 14.12
CA THR A 349 -30.50 -23.21 15.01
C THR A 349 -29.47 -24.15 15.66
N ASP A 350 -28.22 -24.13 15.17
CA ASP A 350 -27.06 -24.79 15.76
C ASP A 350 -26.12 -23.73 16.35
N GLY A 351 -26.06 -23.67 17.69
CA GLY A 351 -25.32 -22.67 18.47
C GLY A 351 -23.80 -22.70 18.37
N ILE A 352 -23.23 -22.75 17.16
CA ILE A 352 -21.79 -22.58 16.93
C ILE A 352 -21.56 -21.77 15.66
N LEU A 353 -21.51 -20.43 15.78
CA LEU A 353 -20.79 -19.61 14.83
C LEU A 353 -19.29 -19.83 15.07
N ASN A 354 -18.73 -20.87 14.44
CA ASN A 354 -17.29 -21.12 14.43
C ASN A 354 -16.62 -20.27 13.35
N THR A 355 -16.81 -18.96 13.39
CA THR A 355 -15.95 -18.05 12.64
C THR A 355 -14.76 -17.78 13.52
N ASN A 356 -13.61 -18.32 13.11
CA ASN A 356 -12.31 -18.04 13.71
C ASN A 356 -12.25 -16.56 14.07
N VAL A 357 -12.25 -16.27 15.37
CA VAL A 357 -11.84 -14.98 15.87
C VAL A 357 -10.39 -14.87 15.42
N ASN A 358 -10.16 -14.23 14.27
CA ASN A 358 -8.82 -13.75 13.96
C ASN A 358 -8.42 -13.02 15.22
N SER A 359 -7.38 -13.54 15.88
CA SER A 359 -6.89 -13.05 17.17
C SER A 359 -7.09 -11.55 17.17
N LEU A 360 -7.94 -11.07 18.10
CA LEU A 360 -8.12 -9.63 18.28
C LEU A 360 -6.72 -9.01 18.20
N PRO A 361 -6.53 -7.88 17.50
CA PRO A 361 -5.20 -7.37 17.21
C PRO A 361 -4.31 -7.44 18.46
N GLN A 362 -3.00 -7.65 18.27
CA GLN A 362 -2.00 -7.84 19.33
C GLN A 362 -2.07 -6.84 20.51
N ILE A 363 -2.84 -5.75 20.35
CA ILE A 363 -3.47 -4.87 21.35
C ILE A 363 -3.96 -5.62 22.62
N PHE A 364 -4.48 -6.85 22.53
CA PHE A 364 -4.96 -7.61 23.70
C PHE A 364 -4.00 -8.69 24.20
N SER A 365 -2.77 -8.73 23.66
CA SER A 365 -1.77 -9.69 24.12
C SER A 365 -1.23 -9.32 25.50
N THR A 366 -0.67 -10.30 26.20
CA THR A 366 -0.06 -10.09 27.52
C THR A 366 1.07 -9.08 27.42
N GLY A 367 0.83 -7.88 27.95
CA GLY A 367 1.89 -6.94 28.27
C GLY A 367 1.77 -5.51 27.76
N GLN A 368 0.58 -4.90 27.62
CA GLN A 368 0.31 -3.45 27.76
C GLN A 368 -1.12 -3.07 27.29
N PRO A 369 -1.70 -1.91 27.69
CA PRO A 369 -1.36 -1.07 28.85
C PRO A 369 -1.82 -1.57 30.23
N PHE A 370 -2.82 -2.44 30.34
CA PHE A 370 -3.39 -2.78 31.65
C PHE A 370 -3.27 -4.24 32.09
N ASN A 371 -2.59 -5.10 31.33
CA ASN A 371 -2.37 -6.52 31.60
C ASN A 371 -3.63 -7.25 32.15
N ILE A 372 -4.45 -7.76 31.24
CA ILE A 372 -5.69 -8.48 31.60
C ILE A 372 -5.38 -9.91 32.10
N SER A 373 -5.07 -10.06 33.39
CA SER A 373 -4.73 -11.35 34.03
C SER A 373 -5.78 -12.47 33.85
N SER A 374 -7.04 -12.13 33.56
CA SER A 374 -8.15 -13.08 33.40
C SER A 374 -8.68 -13.21 31.97
N GLY A 375 -8.07 -12.54 30.99
CA GLY A 375 -8.63 -12.38 29.64
C GLY A 375 -9.93 -11.55 29.61
N LEU A 376 -10.40 -11.25 28.40
CA LEU A 376 -11.73 -10.66 28.17
C LEU A 376 -12.75 -11.79 27.99
N ASN A 377 -13.69 -11.93 28.93
CA ASN A 377 -14.83 -12.82 28.75
C ASN A 377 -15.93 -12.07 27.99
N ILE A 378 -16.03 -12.31 26.67
CA ILE A 378 -17.16 -11.82 25.88
C ILE A 378 -18.37 -12.69 26.24
N GLY A 379 -19.37 -12.09 26.90
CA GLY A 379 -20.58 -12.81 27.29
C GLY A 379 -21.36 -13.29 26.05
N TYR A 380 -21.65 -14.60 25.99
CA TYR A 380 -22.49 -15.20 24.96
C TYR A 380 -23.98 -14.95 25.28
N ASP A 381 -24.73 -14.39 24.34
CA ASP A 381 -26.18 -14.18 24.46
C ASP A 381 -27.00 -15.23 23.68
N GLY A 382 -26.65 -16.52 23.87
CA GLY A 382 -27.42 -17.64 23.35
C GLY A 382 -27.76 -17.59 21.86
N ALA A 383 -29.02 -17.90 21.52
CA ALA A 383 -29.53 -18.10 20.16
C ALA A 383 -29.62 -16.82 19.28
N ASN A 384 -29.18 -15.66 19.78
CA ASN A 384 -29.17 -14.40 19.06
C ASN A 384 -27.72 -13.97 18.81
N ALA A 385 -27.02 -14.61 17.86
CA ALA A 385 -25.63 -14.27 17.53
C ALA A 385 -25.56 -13.71 16.10
N GLY A 386 -25.43 -12.39 15.97
CA GLY A 386 -25.25 -11.69 14.69
C GLY A 386 -23.78 -11.46 14.32
N GLN A 387 -23.52 -11.23 13.04
CA GLN A 387 -22.22 -10.82 12.50
C GLN A 387 -22.29 -9.35 12.04
N ILE A 388 -21.20 -8.60 12.20
CA ILE A 388 -21.08 -7.23 11.66
C ILE A 388 -20.19 -7.28 10.43
N SER A 389 -20.78 -7.02 9.26
CA SER A 389 -20.09 -6.93 7.99
C SER A 389 -19.70 -5.48 7.69
N THR A 390 -18.51 -5.29 7.11
CA THR A 390 -18.09 -4.00 6.55
C THR A 390 -17.96 -4.13 5.03
N SER A 391 -18.00 -3.00 4.30
CA SER A 391 -17.79 -2.97 2.85
C SER A 391 -16.41 -3.43 2.39
N GLN A 392 -15.46 -3.64 3.31
CA GLN A 392 -14.08 -4.09 3.04
C GLN A 392 -13.81 -5.51 3.59
N GLY A 393 -14.83 -6.22 4.10
CA GLY A 393 -14.71 -7.55 4.69
C GLY A 393 -15.20 -7.63 6.15
N THR A 394 -15.32 -8.84 6.68
CA THR A 394 -15.94 -9.10 7.98
C THR A 394 -14.95 -8.98 9.14
N ASN A 395 -15.24 -8.14 10.15
CA ASN A 395 -14.48 -8.04 11.41
C ASN A 395 -15.43 -8.29 12.59
N PHE A 396 -15.25 -9.40 13.30
CA PHE A 396 -16.27 -9.98 14.20
C PHE A 396 -16.06 -9.66 15.69
N ILE A 397 -17.11 -9.24 16.42
CA ILE A 397 -17.37 -9.62 17.82
C ILE A 397 -18.89 -9.82 18.04
N ASN A 398 -19.25 -10.99 18.59
CA ASN A 398 -20.61 -11.59 18.72
C ASN A 398 -21.71 -10.64 19.23
N VAL A 399 -22.88 -10.65 18.56
CA VAL A 399 -24.01 -9.74 18.83
C VAL A 399 -25.27 -10.50 19.25
N GLY A 400 -25.57 -10.49 20.56
CA GLY A 400 -26.95 -10.36 21.05
C GLY A 400 -27.40 -8.89 21.01
N THR A 401 -28.67 -8.58 21.30
CA THR A 401 -29.32 -7.28 20.97
C THR A 401 -28.64 -6.02 21.51
N ARG A 402 -27.65 -6.10 22.42
CA ARG A 402 -27.01 -4.93 23.06
C ARG A 402 -25.48 -4.99 23.25
N ARG A 403 -24.83 -6.17 23.12
CA ARG A 403 -23.46 -6.40 23.68
C ARG A 403 -22.32 -6.59 22.67
N GLY A 404 -22.54 -6.24 21.40
CA GLY A 404 -21.56 -6.44 20.32
C GLY A 404 -20.48 -5.36 20.20
N GLY A 405 -19.45 -5.63 19.40
CA GLY A 405 -18.40 -4.66 19.06
C GLY A 405 -17.77 -4.94 17.69
N VAL A 406 -17.20 -3.92 17.06
CA VAL A 406 -16.53 -4.03 15.76
C VAL A 406 -15.27 -3.18 15.73
N ILE A 407 -14.22 -3.70 15.09
CA ILE A 407 -12.95 -3.01 14.86
C ILE A 407 -12.68 -3.04 13.35
N ASP A 408 -12.52 -1.87 12.75
CA ASP A 408 -12.12 -1.67 11.36
C ASP A 408 -10.88 -0.78 11.31
N LEU A 409 -9.71 -1.42 11.38
CA LEU A 409 -8.43 -0.72 11.36
C LEU A 409 -8.09 -0.13 10.00
N THR A 410 -8.70 -0.61 8.91
CA THR A 410 -8.50 -0.04 7.57
C THR A 410 -9.09 1.36 7.48
N ARG A 411 -10.20 1.61 8.19
CA ARG A 411 -10.85 2.94 8.28
C ARG A 411 -10.59 3.69 9.58
N ASN A 412 -9.78 3.14 10.49
CA ASN A 412 -9.54 3.68 11.83
C ASN A 412 -10.82 3.83 12.68
N ILE A 413 -11.74 2.86 12.59
CA ILE A 413 -13.04 2.90 13.27
C ILE A 413 -13.16 1.75 14.27
N ILE A 414 -13.63 2.07 15.47
CA ILE A 414 -13.95 1.10 16.51
C ILE A 414 -15.33 1.45 17.08
N MET A 415 -16.20 0.44 17.25
CA MET A 415 -17.52 0.63 17.88
C MET A 415 -17.83 -0.43 18.92
N PHE A 416 -18.53 -0.03 19.97
CA PHE A 416 -18.99 -0.89 21.06
C PHE A 416 -20.46 -0.60 21.41
N GLY A 417 -21.22 -1.66 21.70
CA GLY A 417 -22.53 -1.58 22.34
C GLY A 417 -22.43 -1.51 23.86
N ASP A 418 -23.57 -1.24 24.53
CA ASP A 418 -23.64 -1.18 25.99
C ASP A 418 -23.31 -2.56 26.59
N LYS A 419 -22.56 -2.57 27.70
CA LYS A 419 -22.15 -3.81 28.39
C LYS A 419 -21.30 -4.76 27.54
N PHE A 420 -20.61 -4.25 26.52
CA PHE A 420 -19.58 -5.00 25.82
C PHE A 420 -18.54 -5.55 26.83
N GLY A 421 -18.34 -6.87 26.84
CA GLY A 421 -17.40 -7.51 27.78
C GLY A 421 -17.87 -7.65 29.23
N ASP A 422 -19.11 -7.27 29.56
CA ASP A 422 -19.69 -7.54 30.88
C ASP A 422 -20.04 -9.03 31.04
N GLY A 423 -19.51 -9.64 32.11
CA GLY A 423 -20.00 -10.91 32.64
C GLY A 423 -21.36 -10.76 33.34
N PRO A 424 -21.95 -11.84 33.89
CA PRO A 424 -23.18 -11.75 34.67
C PRO A 424 -23.05 -10.70 35.78
N ALA A 425 -24.12 -9.92 35.98
CA ALA A 425 -24.18 -8.62 36.67
C ALA A 425 -23.68 -8.56 38.13
N THR A 426 -23.23 -9.68 38.70
CA THR A 426 -22.86 -9.84 40.11
C THR A 426 -21.36 -9.76 40.41
N SER A 427 -20.49 -9.62 39.40
CA SER A 427 -19.03 -9.58 39.61
C SER A 427 -18.44 -8.19 39.31
N THR A 428 -17.59 -7.71 40.22
CA THR A 428 -16.84 -6.45 40.09
C THR A 428 -15.67 -6.55 39.10
N GLY A 429 -15.20 -7.76 38.79
CA GLY A 429 -14.08 -8.03 37.88
C GLY A 429 -14.33 -7.69 36.41
N PRO A 430 -15.44 -8.12 35.78
CA PRO A 430 -15.71 -7.85 34.35
C PRO A 430 -15.83 -6.37 34.00
N LYS A 431 -16.46 -5.55 34.86
CA LYS A 431 -16.56 -4.09 34.65
C LYS A 431 -15.20 -3.40 34.66
N GLN A 432 -14.27 -3.86 35.51
CA GLN A 432 -12.91 -3.37 35.54
C GLN A 432 -12.09 -3.82 34.32
N ASN A 433 -12.33 -5.04 33.83
CA ASN A 433 -11.68 -5.55 32.62
C ASN A 433 -12.15 -4.80 31.36
N PHE A 434 -13.43 -4.45 31.25
CA PHE A 434 -13.93 -3.63 30.15
C PHE A 434 -13.28 -2.25 30.11
N ALA A 435 -13.20 -1.57 31.25
CA ALA A 435 -12.54 -0.26 31.33
C ALA A 435 -11.05 -0.32 30.96
N ARG A 436 -10.36 -1.42 31.27
CA ARG A 436 -8.96 -1.68 30.86
C ARG A 436 -8.84 -1.91 29.37
N VAL A 437 -9.71 -2.74 28.79
CA VAL A 437 -9.83 -2.98 27.34
C VAL A 437 -10.08 -1.68 26.57
N LEU A 438 -10.93 -0.80 27.10
CA LEU A 438 -11.12 0.52 26.53
C LEU A 438 -9.83 1.34 26.59
N CYS A 439 -9.07 1.30 27.68
CA CYS A 439 -7.79 1.99 27.71
C CYS A 439 -6.76 1.38 26.74
N ASP A 440 -6.76 0.05 26.54
CA ASP A 440 -5.91 -0.61 25.53
C ASP A 440 -6.28 -0.17 24.11
N VAL A 441 -7.58 -0.05 23.82
CA VAL A 441 -8.12 0.51 22.57
C VAL A 441 -7.70 1.96 22.39
N PHE A 442 -7.83 2.79 23.43
CA PHE A 442 -7.40 4.17 23.40
C PHE A 442 -5.89 4.28 23.24
N ALA A 443 -5.10 3.38 23.81
CA ALA A 443 -3.65 3.35 23.62
C ALA A 443 -3.23 3.06 22.19
N TYR A 444 -3.91 2.11 21.53
CA TYR A 444 -3.72 1.89 20.11
C TYR A 444 -4.13 3.15 19.31
N PHE A 445 -5.32 3.68 19.59
CA PHE A 445 -5.82 4.90 18.95
C PHE A 445 -4.82 6.05 19.08
N ILE A 446 -4.44 6.48 20.28
CA ILE A 446 -3.58 7.66 20.45
C ILE A 446 -2.15 7.44 19.93
N LYS A 447 -1.68 6.19 19.88
CA LYS A 447 -0.38 5.86 19.28
C LYS A 447 -0.41 6.01 17.76
N GLU A 448 -1.47 5.54 17.12
CA GLU A 448 -1.57 5.48 15.65
C GLU A 448 -2.28 6.70 15.04
N ALA A 449 -3.05 7.45 15.82
CA ALA A 449 -3.85 8.58 15.34
C ALA A 449 -3.01 9.68 14.71
N PRO A 450 -3.47 10.32 13.63
CA PRO A 450 -2.77 11.45 13.04
C PRO A 450 -2.65 12.60 14.04
N VAL A 451 -1.57 13.36 13.96
CA VAL A 451 -1.38 14.59 14.77
C VAL A 451 -1.17 15.75 13.80
N TYR A 452 -1.66 16.94 14.12
CA TYR A 452 -1.80 18.02 13.15
C TYR A 452 -0.83 19.17 13.34
#